data_AF-A0A961P3C4-F1
#
_entry.id   AF-A0A961P3C4-F1
#
_cell.length_a   1.000
_cell.length_b   1.000
_cell.length_c   1.000
_cell.angle_alpha   90.00
_cell.angle_beta   90.00
_cell.angle_gamma   90.00
#
_symmetry.space_group_name_H-M   'P 1'
#
loop_
_entity.id
_entity.type
_entity.pdbx_description
1 polymer ?
#
loop_
_entity_poly.entity_id
_entity_poly.type
_entity_poly.pdbx_seq_one_letter_code
_entity_poly.pdbx_strand_id
1 'polypeptide(L)'
;MILYGTNPIAWANDDDQSIGADIPTDRILDEAGRQIGFDGIENGHRWPDDPVALREMLGGHGLRWISGWYSTELLVRSVEEEIAAFQPHLAKLR
;
A
#
# COMPACT_ATOMS: atom_id res chain seq x y z
N MET A 1 -3.11 -1.99 22.45
CA MET A 1 -1.98 -2.70 21.80
C MET A 1 -1.52 -1.84 20.64
N ILE A 2 -0.21 -1.63 20.47
CA ILE A 2 0.37 -0.87 19.35
C ILE A 2 0.65 -1.86 18.22
N LEU A 3 0.36 -1.45 16.97
CA LEU A 3 0.69 -2.21 15.76
C LEU A 3 1.78 -1.47 14.99
N TYR A 4 2.69 -2.22 14.36
CA TYR A 4 3.81 -1.66 13.60
C TYR A 4 3.63 -1.90 12.11
N GLY A 5 3.71 -0.83 11.34
CA GLY A 5 3.58 -0.84 9.89
C GLY A 5 4.85 -0.48 9.15
N THR A 6 4.96 -0.88 7.89
CA THR A 6 6.05 -0.48 7.00
C THR A 6 5.54 -0.02 5.64
N ASN A 7 6.34 0.78 4.94
CA ASN A 7 6.09 1.20 3.56
C ASN A 7 6.94 0.34 2.59
N PRO A 8 6.37 -0.16 1.47
CA PRO A 8 7.11 -0.99 0.52
C PRO A 8 8.28 -0.27 -0.17
N ILE A 9 8.38 1.06 -0.09
CA ILE A 9 9.49 1.86 -0.61
C ILE A 9 10.85 1.47 -0.03
N ALA A 10 10.88 0.81 1.14
CA ALA A 10 12.10 0.24 1.70
C ALA A 10 12.69 -0.90 0.82
N TRP A 11 11.88 -1.46 -0.09
CA TRP A 11 12.31 -2.49 -1.05
C TRP A 11 12.21 -2.02 -2.51
N ALA A 12 11.10 -1.41 -2.91
CA ALA A 12 10.85 -1.03 -4.30
C ALA A 12 10.15 0.32 -4.41
N ASN A 13 10.58 1.14 -5.34
CA ASN A 13 10.09 2.52 -5.48
C ASN A 13 8.97 2.62 -6.52
N ASP A 14 7.95 3.43 -6.22
CA ASP A 14 6.79 3.65 -7.09
C ASP A 14 7.02 4.76 -8.14
N ASP A 15 7.86 5.75 -7.83
CA ASP A 15 8.20 6.87 -8.72
C ASP A 15 9.30 6.47 -9.73
N ASP A 16 10.40 5.87 -9.24
CA ASP A 16 11.47 5.28 -10.05
C ASP A 16 11.45 3.76 -9.93
N GLN A 17 10.67 3.14 -10.81
CA GLN A 17 10.45 1.69 -10.81
C GLN A 17 11.70 0.86 -11.17
N SER A 18 12.82 1.49 -11.54
CA SER A 18 14.10 0.78 -11.70
C SER A 18 14.70 0.38 -10.35
N ILE A 19 14.40 1.12 -9.28
CA ILE A 19 14.89 0.86 -7.93
C ILE A 19 14.07 -0.28 -7.29
N GLY A 20 14.73 -1.42 -7.10
CA GLY A 20 14.09 -2.63 -6.57
C GLY A 20 13.23 -3.37 -7.59
N ALA A 21 13.43 -3.11 -8.89
CA ALA A 21 12.74 -3.81 -9.98
C ALA A 21 12.96 -5.34 -9.95
N ASP A 22 14.15 -5.75 -9.50
CA ASP A 22 14.58 -7.15 -9.41
C ASP A 22 14.08 -7.86 -8.15
N ILE A 23 13.51 -7.13 -7.18
CA ILE A 23 12.98 -7.68 -5.93
C ILE A 23 11.54 -8.14 -6.17
N PRO A 24 11.24 -9.46 -6.11
CA PRO A 24 9.88 -9.95 -6.33
C PRO A 24 8.93 -9.52 -5.21
N THR A 25 7.67 -9.25 -5.56
CA THR A 25 6.58 -8.94 -4.62
C THR A 25 6.52 -9.93 -3.45
N ASP A 26 6.61 -11.23 -3.73
CA ASP A 26 6.58 -12.28 -2.69
C ASP A 26 7.70 -12.13 -1.65
N ARG A 27 8.92 -11.74 -2.08
CA ARG A 27 10.04 -11.49 -1.17
C ARG A 27 9.75 -10.29 -0.25
N ILE A 28 9.23 -9.19 -0.80
CA ILE A 28 8.89 -7.99 -0.03
C ILE A 28 7.89 -8.35 1.09
N LEU A 29 6.84 -9.09 0.73
CA LEU A 29 5.78 -9.46 1.67
C LEU A 29 6.25 -10.50 2.71
N ASP A 30 7.06 -11.48 2.30
CA ASP A 30 7.63 -12.47 3.22
C ASP A 30 8.61 -11.84 4.22
N GLU A 31 9.50 -10.97 3.75
CA GLU A 31 10.44 -10.25 4.62
C GLU A 31 9.71 -9.32 5.60
N ALA A 32 8.77 -8.50 5.11
CA ALA A 32 8.02 -7.58 5.95
C ALA A 32 7.17 -8.31 7.00
N GLY A 33 6.39 -9.31 6.58
CA GLY A 33 5.43 -9.99 7.45
C GLY A 33 6.05 -11.08 8.31
N ARG A 34 6.75 -12.05 7.71
CA ARG A 34 7.19 -13.26 8.41
C ARG A 34 8.58 -13.14 9.01
N GLN A 35 9.52 -12.49 8.33
CA GLN A 35 10.91 -12.42 8.80
C GLN A 35 11.13 -11.27 9.80
N ILE A 36 10.62 -10.08 9.49
CA ILE A 36 10.77 -8.89 10.35
C ILE A 36 9.64 -8.82 11.39
N GLY A 37 8.41 -9.17 11.01
CA GLY A 37 7.27 -9.22 11.93
C GLY A 37 6.44 -7.93 11.98
N PHE A 38 6.33 -7.19 10.88
CA PHE A 38 5.38 -6.07 10.81
C PHE A 38 3.92 -6.58 10.81
N ASP A 39 3.04 -5.78 11.39
CA ASP A 39 1.60 -6.03 11.46
C ASP A 39 0.86 -5.67 10.15
N GLY A 40 1.50 -4.90 9.29
CA GLY A 40 0.94 -4.46 8.03
C GLY A 40 1.88 -3.66 7.14
N ILE A 41 1.43 -3.43 5.91
CA ILE A 41 2.17 -2.75 4.85
C ILE A 41 1.27 -1.75 4.12
N GLU A 42 1.86 -0.64 3.69
CA GLU A 42 1.20 0.42 2.93
C GLU A 42 0.98 0.05 1.44
N ASN A 43 0.28 0.92 0.71
CA ASN A 43 0.16 0.88 -0.75
C ASN A 43 1.52 0.79 -1.46
N GLY A 44 1.48 0.17 -2.64
CA GLY A 44 2.56 0.06 -3.61
C GLY A 44 1.98 -0.32 -4.98
N HIS A 45 2.63 0.09 -6.06
CA HIS A 45 2.15 -0.11 -7.43
C HIS A 45 1.96 -1.58 -7.85
N ARG A 46 2.52 -2.53 -7.10
CA ARG A 46 2.52 -3.97 -7.41
C ARG A 46 1.35 -4.73 -6.78
N TRP A 47 0.50 -4.06 -6.00
CA TRP A 47 -0.62 -4.69 -5.31
C TRP A 47 -1.85 -4.84 -6.20
N PRO A 48 -2.72 -5.83 -5.95
CA PRO A 48 -4.01 -5.92 -6.63
C PRO A 48 -4.90 -4.71 -6.29
N ASP A 49 -5.66 -4.23 -7.29
CA ASP A 49 -6.70 -3.22 -7.06
C ASP A 49 -7.97 -3.80 -6.43
N ASP A 50 -8.23 -5.10 -6.62
CA ASP A 50 -9.37 -5.78 -6.01
C ASP A 50 -9.16 -5.94 -4.49
N PRO A 51 -10.05 -5.38 -3.65
CA PRO A 51 -9.86 -5.42 -2.20
C PRO A 51 -9.86 -6.82 -1.59
N VAL A 52 -10.54 -7.79 -2.21
CA VAL A 52 -10.56 -9.17 -1.72
C VAL A 52 -9.21 -9.83 -2.00
N ALA A 53 -8.74 -9.76 -3.25
CA ALA A 53 -7.44 -10.27 -3.66
C ALA A 53 -6.30 -9.64 -2.86
N LEU A 54 -6.38 -8.33 -2.59
CA LEU A 54 -5.41 -7.61 -1.77
C LEU A 54 -5.37 -8.16 -0.33
N ARG A 55 -6.53 -8.30 0.32
CA ARG A 55 -6.61 -8.83 1.70
C ARG A 55 -6.12 -10.28 1.78
N GLU A 56 -6.47 -11.11 0.80
CA GLU A 56 -6.02 -12.50 0.76
C GLU A 56 -4.50 -12.60 0.58
N MET A 57 -3.94 -11.82 -0.36
CA MET A 57 -2.50 -11.74 -0.58
C MET A 57 -1.78 -11.34 0.71
N LEU A 58 -2.14 -10.21 1.32
CA LEU A 58 -1.47 -9.73 2.53
C LEU A 58 -1.66 -10.67 3.72
N GLY A 59 -2.88 -11.20 3.90
CA GLY A 59 -3.20 -12.16 4.95
C GLY A 59 -2.36 -13.43 4.87
N GLY A 60 -2.03 -13.89 3.65
CA GLY A 60 -1.11 -15.00 3.42
C GLY A 60 0.28 -14.78 4.02
N HIS A 61 0.72 -13.53 4.16
CA HIS A 61 2.01 -13.15 4.76
C HIS A 61 1.88 -12.62 6.21
N GLY A 62 0.69 -12.67 6.81
CA GLY A 62 0.43 -12.12 8.15
C GLY A 62 0.35 -10.60 8.19
N LEU A 63 0.23 -9.94 7.04
CA LEU A 63 0.17 -8.50 6.90
C LEU A 63 -1.27 -8.00 6.76
N ARG A 64 -1.51 -6.78 7.23
CA ARG A 64 -2.73 -6.01 6.97
C ARG A 64 -2.44 -4.85 6.02
N TRP A 65 -3.44 -4.42 5.28
CA TRP A 65 -3.43 -3.12 4.62
C TRP A 65 -3.63 -2.03 5.68
N ILE A 66 -2.66 -1.11 5.81
CA ILE A 66 -2.66 -0.15 6.93
C ILE A 66 -2.77 1.32 6.53
N SER A 67 -2.35 1.67 5.32
CA SER A 67 -2.42 3.05 4.82
C SER A 67 -2.22 3.07 3.30
N GLY A 68 -2.37 4.25 2.71
CA GLY A 68 -1.99 4.48 1.32
C GLY A 68 -1.89 5.94 0.97
N TRP A 69 -0.86 6.28 0.20
CA TRP A 69 -0.62 7.63 -0.29
C TRP A 69 -1.70 8.07 -1.31
N TYR A 70 -2.13 9.33 -1.21
CA TYR A 70 -3.01 9.98 -2.16
C TYR A 70 -2.52 11.42 -2.41
N SER A 71 -2.16 11.71 -3.66
CA SER A 71 -1.75 13.06 -4.07
C SER A 71 -2.98 13.91 -4.35
N THR A 72 -3.19 14.97 -3.55
CA THR A 72 -4.29 15.91 -3.77
C THR A 72 -3.96 16.90 -4.89
N GLU A 73 -4.99 17.37 -5.61
CA GLU A 73 -4.84 18.33 -6.70
C GLU A 73 -5.59 19.65 -6.38
N LEU A 74 -5.52 20.11 -5.13
CA LEU A 74 -6.23 21.30 -4.63
C LEU A 74 -5.83 22.63 -5.32
N LEU A 75 -4.73 22.65 -6.08
CA LEU A 75 -4.37 23.79 -6.93
C LEU A 75 -5.16 23.81 -8.26
N VAL A 76 -5.78 22.69 -8.61
CA VAL A 76 -6.48 22.47 -9.88
C VAL A 76 -7.97 22.20 -9.67
N ARG A 77 -8.36 21.60 -8.55
CA ARG A 77 -9.73 21.21 -8.19
C ARG A 77 -10.27 22.02 -7.00
N SER A 78 -11.59 22.16 -6.93
CA SER A 78 -12.24 22.62 -5.70
C SER A 78 -12.12 21.56 -4.59
N VAL A 79 -12.38 21.98 -3.34
CA VAL A 79 -12.40 21.05 -2.20
C VAL A 79 -13.47 19.98 -2.38
N GLU A 80 -14.66 20.34 -2.87
CA GLU A 80 -15.76 19.41 -3.14
C GLU A 80 -15.40 18.38 -4.20
N GLU A 81 -14.76 18.82 -5.29
CA GLU A 81 -14.27 17.94 -6.35
C GLU A 81 -13.19 16.99 -5.84
N GLU A 82 -12.26 17.47 -5.01
CA GLU A 82 -11.21 16.65 -4.41
C GLU A 82 -11.78 15.60 -3.45
N ILE A 83 -12.75 15.97 -2.61
CA ILE A 83 -13.43 15.04 -1.71
C ILE A 83 -14.16 13.95 -2.50
N ALA A 84 -14.80 14.29 -3.64
CA ALA A 84 -15.44 13.33 -4.51
C ALA A 84 -14.41 12.39 -5.18
N ALA A 85 -13.30 12.93 -5.67
CA ALA A 85 -12.21 12.17 -6.28
C ALA A 85 -11.51 11.21 -5.30
N PHE A 86 -11.42 11.59 -4.02
CA PHE A 86 -10.80 10.78 -2.96
C PHE A 86 -11.63 9.55 -2.53
N GLN A 87 -12.96 9.53 -2.78
CA GLN A 87 -13.84 8.47 -2.25
C GLN A 87 -13.41 7.03 -2.61
N PRO A 88 -12.99 6.72 -3.85
CA PRO A 88 -12.53 5.37 -4.20
C PRO A 88 -11.27 4.97 -3.43
N HIS A 89 -10.35 5.91 -3.19
CA HIS A 89 -9.14 5.64 -2.39
C HIS A 89 -9.48 5.37 -0.93
N LEU A 90 -10.38 6.17 -0.34
CA LEU A 90 -10.86 5.95 1.03
C LEU A 90 -11.55 4.59 1.19
N ALA A 91 -12.28 4.13 0.17
CA ALA A 91 -12.95 2.84 0.20
C ALA A 91 -11.97 1.66 0.32
N LYS A 92 -10.72 1.80 -0.15
CA LYS A 92 -9.66 0.79 0.01
C LYS A 92 -9.17 0.65 1.46
N LEU A 93 -9.41 1.64 2.31
CA LEU A 93 -9.01 1.63 3.73
C LEU A 93 -10.08 1.06 4.68
N ARG A 94 -11.23 0.63 4.14
CA ARG A 94 -12.35 0.06 4.90
C ARG A 94 -12.40 -1.47 4.76
#